data_AF-A0A226EBW0-F1
#
_entry.id   AF-A0A226EBW0-F1
#
_cell.length_a   1.000
_cell.length_b   1.000
_cell.length_c   1.000
_cell.angle_alpha   90.00
_cell.angle_beta   90.00
_cell.angle_gamma   90.00
#
_symmetry.space_group_name_H-M   'P 1'
#
loop_
_entity.id
_entity.type
_entity.pdbx_description
1 polymer ?
#
loop_
_entity_poly.entity_id
_entity_poly.type
_entity_poly.pdbx_seq_one_letter_code
_entity_poly.pdbx_strand_id
1 'polypeptide(L)'
;MEEKIQAETHKVIEKAFNRTERRGSVAPDEVKKLITEMQPGWEIDEAELEREIENAERSGSGKVDWGGFNKVAMHFFMKQSKQLQDQFIHKHEISSADFEAPPSKD
;
A
#
# COMPACT_ATOMS: atom_id res chain seq x y z
N MET A 1 17.01 -1.72 1.02
CA MET A 1 15.92 -2.69 1.33
C MET A 1 14.61 -2.26 0.66
N GLU A 2 14.35 -0.95 0.57
CA GLU A 2 13.20 -0.35 -0.15
C GLU A 2 13.10 -0.71 -1.63
N GLU A 3 14.21 -0.76 -2.38
CA GLU A 3 14.17 -1.11 -3.82
C GLU A 3 13.65 -2.52 -4.10
N LYS A 4 13.96 -3.48 -3.22
CA LYS A 4 13.45 -4.85 -3.37
C LYS A 4 11.95 -4.91 -3.12
N ILE A 5 11.48 -4.18 -2.11
CA ILE A 5 10.07 -4.10 -1.77
C ILE A 5 9.31 -3.46 -2.93
N GLN A 6 9.81 -2.36 -3.49
CA GLN A 6 9.17 -1.68 -4.61
C GLN A 6 9.09 -2.56 -5.87
N ALA A 7 10.14 -3.32 -6.19
CA ALA A 7 10.14 -4.22 -7.35
C ALA A 7 9.19 -5.42 -7.19
N GLU A 8 9.12 -6.01 -5.99
CA GLU A 8 8.19 -7.09 -5.67
C GLU A 8 6.75 -6.60 -5.72
N THR A 9 6.47 -5.44 -5.13
CA THR A 9 5.16 -4.79 -5.18
C THR A 9 4.74 -4.49 -6.61
N HIS A 10 5.64 -3.93 -7.43
CA HIS A 10 5.34 -3.63 -8.82
C HIS A 10 4.98 -4.90 -9.62
N LYS A 11 5.68 -6.03 -9.38
CA LYS A 11 5.33 -7.32 -9.98
C LYS A 11 3.98 -7.85 -9.52
N VAL A 12 3.64 -7.68 -8.24
CA VAL A 12 2.33 -8.11 -7.71
C VAL A 12 1.21 -7.28 -8.32
N ILE A 13 1.39 -5.96 -8.39
CA ILE A 13 0.46 -5.02 -9.03
C ILE A 13 0.31 -5.36 -10.51
N GLU A 14 1.41 -5.61 -11.22
CA GLU A 14 1.40 -5.97 -12.64
C GLU A 14 0.68 -7.29 -12.89
N LYS A 15 0.96 -8.30 -12.07
CA LYS A 15 0.31 -9.61 -12.18
C LYS A 15 -1.18 -9.54 -11.86
N ALA A 16 -1.57 -8.77 -10.85
CA ALA A 16 -2.96 -8.55 -10.47
C ALA A 16 -3.71 -7.81 -11.59
N PHE A 17 -3.12 -6.75 -12.14
CA PHE A 17 -3.67 -6.04 -13.29
C PHE A 17 -3.81 -6.96 -14.49
N ASN A 18 -2.76 -7.69 -14.88
CA ASN A 18 -2.77 -8.58 -16.03
C ASN A 18 -3.77 -9.74 -15.91
N ARG A 19 -4.13 -10.11 -14.67
CA ARG A 19 -5.14 -11.15 -14.42
C ARG A 19 -6.57 -10.68 -14.73
N THR A 20 -6.84 -9.38 -14.57
CA THR A 20 -8.18 -8.80 -14.66
C THR A 20 -8.35 -7.85 -15.84
N GLU A 21 -7.25 -7.33 -16.38
CA GLU A 21 -7.25 -6.56 -17.61
C GLU A 21 -7.70 -7.45 -18.77
N ARG A 22 -8.54 -6.88 -19.62
CA ARG A 22 -9.11 -7.60 -20.77
C ARG A 22 -8.60 -7.06 -22.10
N ARG A 23 -8.00 -5.86 -22.10
CA ARG A 23 -7.60 -5.04 -23.26
C ARG A 23 -6.57 -3.95 -22.89
N GLY A 24 -5.80 -4.12 -21.82
CA GLY A 24 -4.88 -3.11 -21.29
C GLY A 24 -5.53 -2.06 -20.38
N SER A 25 -6.82 -2.22 -20.06
CA SER A 25 -7.54 -1.38 -19.10
C SER A 25 -8.46 -2.25 -18.24
N VAL A 26 -8.72 -1.81 -17.02
CA VAL A 26 -9.63 -2.45 -16.06
C VAL A 26 -10.79 -1.51 -15.73
N ALA A 27 -11.93 -2.10 -15.32
CA ALA A 27 -13.05 -1.31 -14.83
C ALA A 27 -12.72 -0.74 -13.44
N PRO A 28 -13.22 0.46 -13.09
CA PRO A 28 -13.00 1.07 -11.77
C PRO A 28 -13.46 0.15 -10.62
N ASP A 29 -14.58 -0.55 -10.79
CA ASP A 29 -15.10 -1.52 -9.82
C ASP A 29 -14.14 -2.71 -9.58
N GLU A 30 -13.43 -3.12 -10.64
CA GLU A 30 -12.46 -4.22 -10.58
C GLU A 30 -11.14 -3.78 -9.94
N VAL A 31 -10.75 -2.50 -10.07
CA VAL A 31 -9.57 -1.94 -9.37
C VAL A 31 -9.71 -2.14 -7.87
N LYS A 32 -10.90 -1.89 -7.32
CA LYS A 32 -11.18 -2.07 -5.90
C LYS A 32 -11.01 -3.51 -5.45
N LYS A 33 -11.54 -4.46 -6.21
CA LYS A 33 -11.39 -5.89 -5.93
C LYS A 33 -9.93 -6.31 -6.00
N LEU A 34 -9.20 -5.87 -7.02
CA LEU A 34 -7.79 -6.18 -7.18
C LEU A 34 -6.94 -5.68 -6.01
N ILE A 35 -7.10 -4.42 -5.59
CA ILE A 35 -6.30 -3.87 -4.49
C ILE A 35 -6.62 -4.61 -3.18
N THR A 36 -7.89 -4.94 -2.95
CA THR A 36 -8.32 -5.73 -1.78
C THR A 36 -7.78 -7.17 -1.83
N GLU A 37 -7.75 -7.80 -3.00
CA GLU A 37 -7.25 -9.17 -3.19
C GLU A 37 -5.71 -9.24 -3.07
N MET A 38 -4.99 -8.21 -3.52
CA MET A 38 -3.53 -8.15 -3.46
C MET A 38 -3.00 -8.15 -2.03
N GLN A 39 -3.68 -7.48 -1.09
CA GLN A 39 -3.29 -7.51 0.32
C GLN A 39 -4.52 -7.58 1.24
N PRO A 40 -4.92 -8.80 1.65
CA PRO A 40 -5.90 -8.95 2.73
C PRO A 40 -5.28 -8.41 4.02
N GLY A 41 -5.86 -7.35 4.57
CA GLY A 41 -5.42 -6.72 5.82
C GLY A 41 -4.94 -5.28 5.70
N TRP A 42 -4.94 -4.68 4.51
CA TRP A 42 -4.83 -3.22 4.41
C TRP A 42 -6.15 -2.57 4.80
N GLU A 43 -6.08 -1.61 5.73
CA GLU A 43 -7.15 -0.64 5.92
C GLU A 43 -7.14 0.30 4.71
N ILE A 44 -7.91 -0.09 3.70
CA ILE A 44 -8.17 0.72 2.52
C ILE A 44 -9.45 1.48 2.80
N ASP A 45 -9.36 2.81 2.82
CA ASP A 45 -10.54 3.65 2.88
C ASP A 45 -11.22 3.63 1.50
N GLU A 46 -12.43 3.06 1.45
CA GLU A 46 -13.15 2.86 0.19
C GLU A 46 -13.48 4.19 -0.50
N ALA A 47 -13.73 5.25 0.27
CA ALA A 47 -14.04 6.57 -0.27
C ALA A 47 -12.78 7.26 -0.85
N GLU A 48 -11.63 7.12 -0.20
CA GLU A 48 -10.34 7.57 -0.76
C GLU A 48 -9.98 6.79 -2.02
N LEU A 49 -10.18 5.48 -2.00
CA LEU A 49 -9.92 4.62 -3.15
C LEU A 49 -10.79 5.01 -4.34
N GLU A 50 -12.09 5.23 -4.13
CA GLU A 50 -13.01 5.68 -5.18
C GLU A 50 -12.59 7.04 -5.76
N ARG A 51 -12.17 7.99 -4.91
CA ARG A 51 -11.65 9.29 -5.38
C ARG A 51 -10.37 9.15 -6.19
N GLU A 52 -9.45 8.29 -5.78
CA GLU A 52 -8.21 8.05 -6.52
C GLU A 52 -8.45 7.31 -7.84
N ILE A 53 -9.42 6.39 -7.86
CA ILE A 53 -9.90 5.75 -9.09
C ILE A 53 -10.54 6.79 -10.03
N GLU A 54 -11.41 7.67 -9.52
CA GLU A 54 -12.04 8.74 -10.31
C GLU A 54 -10.99 9.71 -10.87
N ASN A 55 -9.98 10.05 -10.07
CA ASN A 55 -8.85 10.87 -10.49
C ASN A 55 -8.00 10.17 -11.56
N ALA A 56 -7.81 8.85 -11.45
CA ALA A 56 -7.13 8.03 -12.46
C ALA A 56 -7.97 7.86 -13.74
N GLU A 57 -9.30 7.82 -13.62
CA GLU A 57 -10.25 7.67 -14.73
C GLU A 57 -10.56 8.99 -15.46
N ARG A 58 -10.04 10.13 -14.97
CA ARG A 58 -10.26 11.48 -15.51
C ARG A 58 -9.92 11.66 -17.00
N SER A 59 -9.30 10.68 -17.63
CA SER A 59 -9.27 10.54 -19.10
C SER A 59 -10.67 10.41 -19.74
N GLY A 60 -11.74 10.21 -18.96
CA GLY A 60 -13.13 10.12 -19.46
C GLY A 60 -13.42 8.85 -20.25
N SER A 61 -12.62 7.81 -20.03
CA SER A 61 -12.68 6.53 -20.75
C SER A 61 -13.71 5.56 -20.13
N GLY A 62 -14.15 5.81 -18.89
CA GLY A 62 -14.89 4.82 -18.09
C GLY A 62 -14.04 3.60 -17.71
N LYS A 63 -12.71 3.72 -17.86
CA LYS A 63 -11.73 2.64 -17.67
C LYS A 63 -10.44 3.20 -17.09
N VAL A 64 -9.81 2.38 -16.26
CA VAL A 64 -8.52 2.68 -15.65
C VAL A 64 -7.44 1.92 -16.41
N ASP A 65 -6.56 2.64 -17.08
CA ASP A 65 -5.37 2.06 -17.72
C ASP A 65 -4.30 1.70 -16.68
N TRP A 66 -3.29 0.94 -17.10
CA TRP A 66 -2.16 0.54 -16.25
C TRP A 66 -1.54 1.71 -15.48
N GLY A 67 -1.34 2.85 -16.15
CA GLY A 67 -0.75 4.03 -15.51
C GLY A 67 -1.62 4.62 -14.39
N GLY A 68 -2.94 4.54 -14.54
CA GLY A 68 -3.89 4.94 -13.50
C GLY A 68 -3.91 3.95 -12.35
N PHE A 69 -4.03 2.65 -12.66
CA PHE A 69 -4.05 1.59 -11.66
C PHE A 69 -2.77 1.56 -10.83
N ASN A 70 -1.61 1.66 -11.47
CA ASN A 70 -0.32 1.68 -10.79
C ASN A 70 -0.20 2.87 -9.83
N LYS A 71 -0.69 4.06 -10.20
CA LYS A 71 -0.72 5.23 -9.29
C LYS A 71 -1.57 4.96 -8.05
N VAL A 72 -2.79 4.47 -8.24
CA VAL A 72 -3.71 4.16 -7.13
C VAL A 72 -3.08 3.10 -6.22
N ALA A 73 -2.63 1.98 -6.78
CA ALA A 73 -2.03 0.89 -6.00
C ALA A 73 -0.75 1.32 -5.26
N MET A 74 0.12 2.13 -5.88
CA MET A 74 1.30 2.67 -5.23
C MET A 74 0.98 3.67 -4.11
N HIS A 75 -0.08 4.48 -4.28
CA HIS A 75 -0.53 5.41 -3.23
C HIS A 75 -0.89 4.68 -1.94
N PHE A 76 -1.71 3.63 -2.04
CA PHE A 76 -2.08 2.78 -0.90
C PHE A 76 -0.88 2.03 -0.32
N PHE A 77 0.00 1.50 -1.18
CA PHE A 77 1.21 0.81 -0.72
C PHE A 77 2.14 1.74 0.08
N MET A 78 2.41 2.95 -0.42
CA MET A 78 3.25 3.93 0.29
C MET A 78 2.62 4.38 1.61
N LYS A 79 1.31 4.61 1.63
CA LYS A 79 0.57 4.97 2.83
C LYS A 79 0.67 3.88 3.90
N GLN A 80 0.54 2.61 3.51
CA GLN A 80 0.66 1.46 4.41
C GLN A 80 2.10 1.22 4.87
N SER A 81 3.10 1.34 3.99
CA SER A 81 4.52 1.29 4.39
C SER A 81 4.85 2.37 5.42
N LYS A 82 4.31 3.59 5.26
CA LYS A 82 4.51 4.68 6.22
C LYS A 82 3.85 4.36 7.56
N GLN A 83 2.62 3.84 7.57
CA GLN A 83 1.91 3.46 8.80
C GLN A 83 2.63 2.33 9.55
N LEU A 84 3.13 1.32 8.83
CA LEU A 84 3.94 0.26 9.43
C LEU A 84 5.19 0.83 10.08
N GLN A 85 5.97 1.66 9.36
CA GLN A 85 7.18 2.27 9.93
C GLN A 85 6.87 3.15 11.14
N ASP A 86 5.82 3.95 11.08
CA ASP A 86 5.38 4.79 12.19
C ASP A 86 4.99 3.94 13.42
N GLN A 87 4.29 2.83 13.21
CA GLN A 87 3.91 1.90 14.28
C GLN A 87 5.12 1.17 14.91
N PHE A 88 6.19 0.94 14.15
CA PHE A 88 7.44 0.40 14.69
C PHE A 88 8.22 1.43 15.51
N ILE A 89 8.16 2.72 15.16
CA ILE A 89 8.85 3.77 15.91
C ILE A 89 8.16 4.02 17.27
N HIS A 90 6.82 4.01 17.32
CA HIS A 90 6.08 4.25 18.56
C HIS A 90 6.13 3.09 19.57
N LYS A 91 6.49 1.87 19.16
CA LYS A 91 6.53 0.70 20.06
C LYS A 91 7.91 0.42 20.67
N HIS A 92 8.94 1.15 20.24
CA HIS A 92 10.33 0.94 20.69
C HIS A 92 10.90 2.12 21.48
N GLU A 93 10.06 2.88 22.18
CA GLU A 93 10.53 3.62 23.35
C GLU A 93 10.68 2.64 24.53
N ILE A 94 11.67 1.75 24.41
CA ILE A 94 12.30 1.17 25.60
C ILE A 94 12.96 2.36 26.29
N SER A 95 12.23 2.93 27.25
CA SER A 95 12.73 4.01 28.09
C SER A 95 14.04 3.54 28.71
N SER A 96 15.10 4.33 28.57
CA SER A 96 16.42 4.03 29.12
C SER A 96 16.44 3.95 30.67
N ALA A 97 15.29 4.07 31.32
CA ALA A 97 15.06 3.85 32.74
C ALA A 97 14.91 2.36 33.13
N ASP A 98 14.69 1.43 32.18
CA ASP A 98 14.57 -0.01 32.48
C ASP A 98 15.93 -0.69 32.76
N PHE A 99 17.04 0.00 32.46
CA PHE A 99 18.37 -0.48 32.83
C PHE A 99 18.69 -0.03 34.26
N GLU A 100 18.09 -0.70 35.25
CA GLU A 100 18.46 -0.56 36.66
C GLU A 100 19.98 -0.79 36.83
N ALA A 101 20.65 0.19 37.43
CA ALA A 101 22.07 0.14 37.72
C ALA A 101 22.41 -1.08 38.61
N PRO A 102 23.53 -1.78 38.42
CA PRO A 102 23.89 -2.92 39.25
C PRO A 102 24.09 -2.47 40.70
N PRO A 103 23.61 -3.24 41.70
CA PRO A 103 23.87 -2.89 43.09
C PRO A 103 25.36 -2.96 43.36
N SER A 104 25.97 -1.80 43.62
CA SER A 104 27.29 -1.72 44.23
C SER A 104 27.22 -2.37 45.62
N LYS A 105 27.97 -3.46 45.83
CA LYS A 105 28.29 -3.95 47.16
C LYS A 105 29.80 -4.02 47.30
N ASP A 106 30.28 -3.11 48.13
CA ASP A 106 31.51 -3.18 48.93
C ASP A 106 31.47 -4.44 49.83
#